data_AF-A0A3D8MW11-F1
#
_entry.id   AF-A0A3D8MW11-F1
#
_cell.length_a   1.000
_cell.length_b   1.000
_cell.length_c   1.000
_cell.angle_alpha   90.00
_cell.angle_beta   90.00
_cell.angle_gamma   90.00
#
_symmetry.space_group_name_H-M   'P 1'
#
loop_
_entity.id
_entity.type
_entity.pdbx_description
1 polymer ?
#
loop_
_entity_poly.entity_id
_entity_poly.type
_entity_poly.pdbx_seq_one_letter_code
_entity_poly.pdbx_strand_id
1 'polypeptide(L)'
;MRNDFLKVLGLTMAVGGVVACGPSEDPQLEEQPVDALSVRQAVSESVGNSADAVAEGLAFLGESSLFHDYVWSSSGDSACVGEPVEPPIPGEEAGGEEPMPCEPEPVAPFEPDFDEERDEIRRVLEERIFADENVETASETEVTYLLKGEVVCAEEEELDRAECEEEVDALEIRLKARSFAEGEVDIDVMVGPDRLSPLSMAFGPARVAADLDLAILKDAAEFMAAEMGEELDASFPQTMSGRLSAELSKSGDEVALSVAVGQAIALAGEMFSVDIAASPRALEIRSDSAARELSFEVDMGALALNFPTGDVEECYDVEVPGEPGNYEFNCEVVEEGYQMGAALAGIKGALSFLAAEDRLELRGFGLGASPAQVFVEGEEVAALDFNADHGRSLDLDLAKDGDDIAISMSPGLDLELMLALYRAQDVISDLEAWMLDDVLSLVIDGDASPALRVGEAGVKVERGQLMMSSESADVVVEIEAGMCIGEVEPAEGSAEHPMSAVGPVACEQ
;
A
#
# COMPACT_ATOMS: atom_id res chain seq x y z
N MET A 1 5.38 -14.08 -21.06
CA MET A 1 4.05 -13.75 -21.66
C MET A 1 3.13 -13.03 -20.66
N ARG A 2 2.07 -13.63 -20.06
CA ARG A 2 1.09 -12.86 -19.23
C ARG A 2 1.74 -12.05 -18.08
N ASN A 3 2.75 -12.61 -17.42
CA ASN A 3 3.52 -11.92 -16.37
C ASN A 3 4.56 -10.92 -16.88
N ASP A 4 4.81 -10.83 -18.19
CA ASP A 4 5.84 -9.97 -18.77
C ASP A 4 5.22 -8.81 -19.55
N PHE A 5 4.10 -9.02 -20.25
CA PHE A 5 3.25 -7.92 -20.71
C PHE A 5 2.69 -7.10 -19.52
N LEU A 6 2.30 -7.77 -18.42
CA LEU A 6 2.00 -7.11 -17.14
C LEU A 6 3.23 -6.50 -16.44
N LYS A 7 4.48 -6.85 -16.81
CA LYS A 7 5.70 -6.11 -16.40
C LYS A 7 6.09 -5.02 -17.39
N VAL A 8 5.59 -4.99 -18.62
CA VAL A 8 5.84 -3.90 -19.58
C VAL A 8 4.80 -2.79 -19.37
N LEU A 9 3.51 -3.14 -19.28
CA LEU A 9 2.52 -2.27 -18.64
C LEU A 9 2.90 -1.99 -17.18
N GLY A 10 3.46 -2.97 -16.47
CA GLY A 10 3.98 -2.81 -15.11
C GLY A 10 5.21 -1.93 -15.00
N LEU A 11 6.08 -1.82 -16.01
CA LEU A 11 7.18 -0.84 -16.08
C LEU A 11 6.62 0.53 -16.42
N THR A 12 5.65 0.58 -17.32
CA THR A 12 4.92 1.82 -17.65
C THR A 12 4.15 2.34 -16.42
N MET A 13 3.72 1.46 -15.50
CA MET A 13 3.13 1.81 -14.21
C MET A 13 4.14 2.00 -13.07
N ALA A 14 5.27 1.28 -13.04
CA ALA A 14 6.31 1.41 -12.02
C ALA A 14 7.17 2.68 -12.23
N VAL A 15 7.29 3.13 -13.48
CA VAL A 15 7.79 4.47 -13.84
C VAL A 15 6.67 5.52 -13.76
N GLY A 16 5.40 5.08 -13.81
CA GLY A 16 4.19 5.90 -13.86
C GLY A 16 3.46 6.08 -12.54
N GLY A 17 4.14 6.01 -11.39
CA GLY A 17 3.57 6.17 -10.03
C GLY A 17 3.07 7.58 -9.69
N VAL A 18 2.71 8.38 -10.70
CA VAL A 18 2.32 9.79 -10.60
C VAL A 18 1.15 10.05 -11.55
N VAL A 19 -0.05 10.09 -10.97
CA VAL A 19 -1.37 9.90 -11.59
C VAL A 19 -2.22 11.21 -11.72
N ALA A 20 -1.70 12.43 -11.54
CA ALA A 20 -2.54 13.63 -11.28
C ALA A 20 -3.57 14.14 -12.33
N CYS A 21 -4.57 14.83 -11.75
CA CYS A 21 -5.51 15.84 -12.26
C CYS A 21 -6.04 15.71 -13.69
N GLY A 22 -7.33 15.35 -13.80
CA GLY A 22 -8.11 15.41 -15.03
C GLY A 22 -8.04 16.78 -15.72
N PRO A 23 -8.40 16.83 -17.02
CA PRO A 23 -8.07 17.93 -17.92
C PRO A 23 -8.48 19.27 -17.33
N SER A 24 -7.59 20.27 -17.45
CA SER A 24 -7.85 21.61 -16.94
C SER A 24 -9.05 22.24 -17.66
N GLU A 25 -10.26 22.04 -17.12
CA GLU A 25 -11.52 22.58 -17.63
C GLU A 25 -11.63 24.13 -17.45
N ASP A 26 -10.52 24.87 -17.44
CA ASP A 26 -10.59 26.32 -17.72
C ASP A 26 -10.70 26.50 -19.24
N PRO A 27 -11.88 26.80 -19.80
CA PRO A 27 -12.12 26.75 -21.25
C PRO A 27 -11.52 27.96 -21.98
N GLN A 28 -10.52 28.60 -21.36
CA GLN A 28 -9.87 29.85 -21.77
C GLN A 28 -8.37 29.69 -22.01
N LEU A 29 -7.77 28.53 -21.72
CA LEU A 29 -6.41 28.23 -22.12
C LEU A 29 -6.39 27.91 -23.63
N GLU A 30 -5.73 28.77 -24.40
CA GLU A 30 -5.49 28.54 -25.83
C GLU A 30 -4.33 27.54 -25.99
N GLU A 31 -4.53 26.46 -26.75
CA GLU A 31 -3.48 25.47 -27.05
C GLU A 31 -2.22 26.17 -27.62
N GLN A 32 -1.06 25.80 -27.10
CA GLN A 32 0.24 26.33 -27.53
C GLN A 32 0.84 25.47 -28.66
N PRO A 33 1.73 26.05 -29.50
CA PRO A 33 2.41 25.27 -30.51
C PRO A 33 3.28 24.18 -29.88
N VAL A 34 3.13 22.93 -30.36
CA VAL A 34 3.89 21.77 -29.87
C VAL A 34 4.46 20.98 -31.05
N ASP A 35 5.73 20.58 -30.94
CA ASP A 35 6.41 19.71 -31.90
C ASP A 35 7.07 18.51 -31.20
N ALA A 36 7.44 17.48 -31.96
CA ALA A 36 7.95 16.23 -31.41
C ALA A 36 9.25 16.39 -30.58
N LEU A 37 10.05 17.42 -30.85
CA LEU A 37 11.24 17.74 -30.05
C LEU A 37 10.83 18.32 -28.69
N SER A 38 9.87 19.26 -28.69
CA SER A 38 9.35 19.87 -27.46
C SER A 38 8.65 18.84 -26.54
N VAL A 39 7.90 17.89 -27.10
CA VAL A 39 7.30 16.77 -26.34
C VAL A 39 8.38 15.96 -25.64
N ARG A 40 9.37 15.48 -26.40
CA ARG A 40 10.47 14.68 -25.85
C ARG A 40 11.27 15.43 -24.78
N GLN A 41 11.54 16.72 -25.00
CA GLN A 41 12.24 17.57 -24.02
C GLN A 41 11.42 17.73 -22.75
N ALA A 42 10.14 18.12 -22.84
CA ALA A 42 9.28 18.32 -21.68
C ALA A 42 9.13 17.05 -20.84
N VAL A 43 8.90 15.89 -21.47
CA VAL A 43 8.79 14.61 -20.76
C VAL A 43 10.11 14.26 -20.08
N SER A 44 11.23 14.28 -20.81
CA SER A 44 12.52 13.82 -20.30
C SER A 44 13.10 14.74 -19.22
N GLU A 45 12.88 16.06 -19.35
CA GLU A 45 13.25 17.02 -18.31
C GLU A 45 12.33 16.89 -17.09
N SER A 46 11.01 16.68 -17.26
CA SER A 46 10.09 16.53 -16.12
C SER A 46 10.34 15.24 -15.33
N VAL A 47 10.58 14.11 -16.02
CA VAL A 47 10.91 12.83 -15.38
C VAL A 47 12.27 12.91 -14.69
N GLY A 48 13.29 13.47 -15.36
CA GLY A 48 14.62 13.67 -14.75
C GLY A 48 14.56 14.57 -13.51
N ASN A 49 13.96 15.75 -13.63
CA ASN A 49 13.78 16.67 -12.50
C ASN A 49 12.99 16.04 -11.35
N SER A 50 12.05 15.13 -11.63
CA SER A 50 11.25 14.43 -10.61
C SER A 50 12.06 13.38 -9.87
N ALA A 51 12.85 12.56 -10.58
CA ALA A 51 13.76 11.59 -9.96
C ALA A 51 14.81 12.30 -9.09
N ASP A 52 15.44 13.35 -9.63
CA ASP A 52 16.40 14.18 -8.91
C ASP A 52 15.76 14.83 -7.66
N ALA A 53 14.52 15.32 -7.78
CA ALA A 53 13.78 15.88 -6.65
C ALA A 53 13.50 14.86 -5.55
N VAL A 54 13.07 13.64 -5.90
CA VAL A 54 12.83 12.57 -4.91
C VAL A 54 14.14 12.16 -4.23
N ALA A 55 15.24 12.03 -4.99
CA ALA A 55 16.57 11.74 -4.43
C ALA A 55 17.03 12.83 -3.44
N GLU A 56 17.03 14.10 -3.87
CA GLU A 56 17.38 15.25 -3.02
C GLU A 56 16.47 15.37 -1.80
N GLY A 57 15.17 15.13 -1.99
CA GLY A 57 14.14 15.23 -0.95
C GLY A 57 14.26 14.14 0.12
N LEU A 58 14.74 12.93 -0.22
CA LEU A 58 14.86 11.81 0.72
C LEU A 58 16.27 11.63 1.29
N ALA A 59 17.29 12.29 0.74
CA ALA A 59 18.69 12.14 1.14
C ALA A 59 18.96 12.37 2.65
N PHE A 60 18.19 13.26 3.31
CA PHE A 60 18.38 13.51 4.74
C PHE A 60 17.94 12.35 5.65
N LEU A 61 17.13 11.41 5.15
CA LEU A 61 16.65 10.27 5.93
C LEU A 61 17.79 9.30 6.28
N GLY A 62 18.81 9.20 5.42
CA GLY A 62 20.04 8.45 5.70
C GLY A 62 20.88 9.02 6.85
N GLU A 63 20.59 10.24 7.34
CA GLU A 63 21.24 10.81 8.53
C GLU A 63 20.58 10.43 9.86
N SER A 64 19.33 9.92 9.88
CA SER A 64 18.62 9.64 11.14
C SER A 64 18.81 8.22 11.65
N SER A 65 19.09 8.11 12.95
CA SER A 65 19.17 6.82 13.64
C SER A 65 17.80 6.13 13.71
N LEU A 66 16.70 6.87 13.95
CA LEU A 66 15.38 6.28 14.11
C LEU A 66 14.89 5.63 12.81
N PHE A 67 15.07 6.30 11.66
CA PHE A 67 14.68 5.75 10.36
C PHE A 67 15.51 4.51 10.01
N HIS A 68 16.83 4.57 10.22
CA HIS A 68 17.74 3.44 9.98
C HIS A 68 17.44 2.23 10.89
N ASP A 69 17.32 2.45 12.20
CA ASP A 69 17.19 1.40 13.22
C ASP A 69 15.85 0.65 13.14
N TYR A 70 14.78 1.27 12.63
CA TYR A 70 13.42 0.67 12.61
C TYR A 70 12.88 0.34 11.21
N VAL A 71 13.13 1.16 10.19
CA VAL A 71 12.61 0.87 8.83
C VAL A 71 13.53 -0.15 8.16
N TRP A 72 14.82 0.16 8.05
CA TRP A 72 15.75 -0.63 7.25
C TRP A 72 16.19 -1.93 7.91
N SER A 73 16.37 -1.95 9.24
CA SER A 73 16.75 -3.17 9.97
C SER A 73 15.77 -4.33 9.78
N SER A 74 14.49 -4.03 9.54
CA SER A 74 13.44 -5.03 9.28
C SER A 74 13.45 -5.56 7.83
N SER A 75 13.85 -4.73 6.88
CA SER A 75 13.96 -5.07 5.45
C SER A 75 15.30 -5.70 5.06
N GLY A 76 16.34 -5.48 5.87
CA GLY A 76 17.63 -6.11 5.71
C GLY A 76 17.50 -7.60 5.99
N ASP A 77 17.50 -8.40 4.93
CA ASP A 77 17.49 -9.87 4.97
C ASP A 77 18.60 -10.36 5.90
N SER A 78 18.23 -10.61 7.15
CA SER A 78 19.19 -10.84 8.22
C SER A 78 19.67 -12.28 8.12
N ALA A 79 20.60 -12.52 7.18
CA ALA A 79 21.29 -13.79 6.97
C ALA A 79 22.10 -14.30 8.19
N CYS A 80 21.98 -13.61 9.33
CA CYS A 80 22.39 -14.04 10.67
C CYS A 80 21.29 -14.80 11.44
N VAL A 81 20.05 -14.89 10.92
CA VAL A 81 19.11 -15.95 11.29
C VAL A 81 19.66 -17.25 10.73
N GLY A 82 20.61 -17.84 11.45
CA GLY A 82 21.09 -19.18 11.13
C GLY A 82 19.90 -20.11 11.04
N GLU A 83 19.80 -20.86 9.94
CA GLU A 83 18.71 -21.82 9.71
C GLU A 83 18.45 -22.61 10.99
N PRO A 84 17.19 -22.73 11.45
CA PRO A 84 16.88 -23.35 12.73
C PRO A 84 17.44 -24.76 12.73
N VAL A 85 18.51 -24.96 13.51
CA VAL A 85 19.37 -26.15 13.41
C VAL A 85 18.50 -27.39 13.55
N GLU A 86 18.30 -28.11 12.45
CA GLU A 86 17.44 -29.29 12.47
C GLU A 86 17.93 -30.26 13.54
N PRO A 87 17.03 -30.76 14.42
CA PRO A 87 17.43 -31.65 15.49
C PRO A 87 18.07 -32.90 14.87
N PRO A 88 19.32 -33.25 15.23
CA PRO A 88 20.11 -34.23 14.48
C PRO A 88 19.42 -35.58 14.41
N ILE A 89 19.37 -36.16 13.21
CA ILE A 89 18.67 -37.41 12.94
C ILE A 89 19.26 -38.52 13.85
N PRO A 90 18.43 -39.31 14.56
CA PRO A 90 18.92 -40.31 15.52
C PRO A 90 19.84 -41.38 14.89
N GLY A 91 21.16 -41.19 15.06
CA GLY A 91 22.20 -42.09 14.55
C GLY A 91 23.30 -41.41 13.73
N GLU A 92 23.13 -40.13 13.38
CA GLU A 92 24.17 -39.34 12.73
C GLU A 92 25.12 -38.74 13.77
N GLU A 93 26.44 -38.85 13.56
CA GLU A 93 27.41 -38.22 14.45
C GLU A 93 27.40 -36.72 14.20
N ALA A 94 27.07 -35.91 15.23
CA ALA A 94 27.02 -34.47 15.13
C ALA A 94 28.37 -33.88 14.71
N GLY A 95 28.51 -33.61 13.41
CA GLY A 95 29.64 -32.92 12.81
C GLY A 95 29.59 -31.44 13.18
N GLY A 96 29.99 -31.14 14.41
CA GLY A 96 30.01 -29.77 14.95
C GLY A 96 31.05 -28.90 14.26
N GLU A 97 30.67 -28.30 13.14
CA GLU A 97 31.21 -27.00 12.76
C GLU A 97 30.59 -25.98 13.73
N GLU A 98 31.42 -25.36 14.57
CA GLU A 98 30.97 -24.29 15.46
C GLU A 98 30.41 -23.16 14.59
N PRO A 99 29.20 -22.64 14.85
CA PRO A 99 28.62 -21.57 14.04
C PRO A 99 29.60 -20.39 14.07
N MET A 100 30.08 -20.00 12.88
CA MET A 100 31.02 -18.88 12.80
C MET A 100 30.30 -17.63 13.32
N PRO A 101 30.89 -16.88 14.27
CA PRO A 101 30.30 -15.62 14.71
C PRO A 101 30.29 -14.66 13.53
N CYS A 102 29.10 -14.43 12.98
CA CYS A 102 28.89 -13.41 11.97
C CYS A 102 29.08 -12.06 12.67
N GLU A 103 30.21 -11.41 12.44
CA GLU A 103 30.31 -9.97 12.73
C GLU A 103 29.31 -9.29 11.78
N PRO A 104 28.32 -8.54 12.29
CA PRO A 104 27.37 -7.86 11.41
C PRO A 104 28.15 -6.90 10.52
N GLU A 105 27.96 -7.00 9.20
CA GLU A 105 28.58 -6.06 8.29
C GLU A 105 28.08 -4.64 8.64
N PRO A 106 28.96 -3.62 8.65
CA PRO A 106 28.54 -2.26 8.94
C PRO A 106 27.54 -1.83 7.87
N VAL A 107 26.29 -1.57 8.29
CA VAL A 107 25.22 -1.18 7.38
C VAL A 107 25.66 0.06 6.60
N ALA A 108 25.60 -0.03 5.27
CA ALA A 108 25.92 1.10 4.41
C ALA A 108 24.87 2.21 4.61
N PRO A 109 25.28 3.50 4.58
CA PRO A 109 24.32 4.59 4.63
C PRO A 109 23.34 4.48 3.45
N PHE A 110 22.09 4.85 3.69
CA PHE A 110 21.07 4.92 2.64
C PHE A 110 21.39 6.09 1.70
N GLU A 111 22.03 5.78 0.58
CA GLU A 111 22.27 6.68 -0.55
C GLU A 111 21.37 6.19 -1.70
N PRO A 112 20.17 6.76 -1.89
CA PRO A 112 19.29 6.38 -3.00
C PRO A 112 19.88 6.90 -4.32
N ASP A 113 20.61 6.01 -4.99
CA ASP A 113 21.07 6.24 -6.35
C ASP A 113 19.97 5.79 -7.32
N PHE A 114 19.41 6.76 -8.06
CA PHE A 114 18.45 6.53 -9.14
C PHE A 114 19.03 6.98 -10.49
N ASP A 115 20.34 7.25 -10.59
CA ASP A 115 20.95 7.76 -11.81
C ASP A 115 20.84 6.75 -12.97
N GLU A 116 21.00 5.44 -12.69
CA GLU A 116 20.93 4.37 -13.70
C GLU A 116 19.49 4.19 -14.22
N GLU A 117 18.51 4.09 -13.32
CA GLU A 117 17.09 3.97 -13.67
C GLU A 117 16.59 5.22 -14.40
N ARG A 118 16.93 6.43 -13.92
CA ARG A 118 16.56 7.69 -14.58
C ARG A 118 17.11 7.76 -15.99
N ASP A 119 18.39 7.44 -16.17
CA ASP A 119 19.05 7.51 -17.48
C ASP A 119 18.52 6.42 -18.44
N GLU A 120 18.15 5.23 -17.94
CA GLU A 120 17.46 4.19 -18.70
C GLU A 120 16.05 4.61 -19.13
N ILE A 121 15.22 5.07 -18.19
CA ILE A 121 13.86 5.57 -18.46
C ILE A 121 13.92 6.67 -19.52
N ARG A 122 14.81 7.64 -19.33
CA ARG A 122 15.06 8.72 -20.28
C ARG A 122 15.45 8.19 -21.65
N ARG A 123 16.40 7.24 -21.72
CA ARG A 123 16.84 6.61 -22.98
C ARG A 123 15.68 5.95 -23.71
N VAL A 124 14.83 5.18 -23.01
CA VAL A 124 13.65 4.52 -23.61
C VAL A 124 12.63 5.56 -24.10
N LEU A 125 12.35 6.61 -23.33
CA LEU A 125 11.43 7.67 -23.74
C LEU A 125 11.96 8.46 -24.96
N GLU A 126 13.23 8.85 -24.95
CA GLU A 126 13.85 9.67 -25.99
C GLU A 126 14.16 8.94 -27.30
N GLU A 127 14.66 7.69 -27.21
CA GLU A 127 15.15 6.92 -28.36
C GLU A 127 14.12 5.94 -28.92
N ARG A 128 13.18 5.43 -28.10
CA ARG A 128 12.19 4.44 -28.52
C ARG A 128 10.80 5.04 -28.65
N ILE A 129 10.25 5.63 -27.58
CA ILE A 129 8.83 6.01 -27.53
C ILE A 129 8.56 7.28 -28.35
N PHE A 130 9.19 8.40 -28.02
CA PHE A 130 8.97 9.71 -28.68
C PHE A 130 9.88 9.95 -29.89
N ALA A 131 10.29 8.87 -30.57
CA ALA A 131 11.08 8.94 -31.80
C ALA A 131 10.25 9.49 -32.98
N ASP A 132 10.89 10.25 -33.88
CA ASP A 132 10.25 10.84 -35.07
C ASP A 132 9.60 9.78 -35.98
N GLU A 133 10.07 8.53 -35.94
CA GLU A 133 9.57 7.40 -36.73
C GLU A 133 8.28 6.76 -36.22
N ASN A 134 7.81 7.17 -35.03
CA ASN A 134 6.52 6.77 -34.46
C ASN A 134 5.42 7.82 -34.67
N VAL A 135 5.74 9.01 -35.21
CA VAL A 135 4.75 10.08 -35.42
C VAL A 135 3.73 9.66 -36.48
N GLU A 136 2.49 9.36 -36.05
CA GLU A 136 1.33 9.06 -36.91
C GLU A 136 0.83 10.36 -37.57
N THR A 137 0.63 11.40 -36.76
CA THR A 137 0.18 12.73 -37.20
C THR A 137 0.83 13.83 -36.37
N ALA A 138 1.06 14.99 -37.00
CA ALA A 138 1.49 16.21 -36.32
C ALA A 138 0.75 17.41 -36.91
N SER A 139 0.31 18.33 -36.05
CA SER A 139 -0.28 19.62 -36.41
C SER A 139 0.54 20.77 -35.78
N GLU A 140 -0.03 21.96 -35.65
CA GLU A 140 0.60 23.03 -34.87
C GLU A 140 0.43 22.82 -33.35
N THR A 141 -0.65 22.20 -32.87
CA THR A 141 -1.01 22.09 -31.43
C THR A 141 -1.15 20.66 -30.89
N GLU A 142 -0.93 19.65 -31.73
CA GLU A 142 -0.95 18.24 -31.33
C GLU A 142 0.07 17.40 -32.11
N VAL A 143 0.69 16.43 -31.43
CA VAL A 143 1.48 15.35 -32.05
C VAL A 143 0.92 14.02 -31.55
N THR A 144 0.58 13.11 -32.47
CA THR A 144 0.15 11.74 -32.15
C THR A 144 1.24 10.76 -32.57
N TYR A 145 1.73 9.97 -31.62
CA TYR A 145 2.64 8.86 -31.84
C TYR A 145 1.82 7.55 -31.86
N LEU A 146 2.15 6.63 -32.77
CA LEU A 146 1.67 5.25 -32.76
C LEU A 146 2.80 4.38 -32.21
N LEU A 147 2.54 3.70 -31.09
CA LEU A 147 3.47 2.74 -30.51
C LEU A 147 3.33 1.43 -31.27
N LYS A 148 4.43 1.01 -31.90
CA LYS A 148 4.49 -0.25 -32.64
C LYS A 148 5.11 -1.34 -31.79
N GLY A 149 4.79 -2.59 -32.11
CA GLY A 149 5.43 -3.77 -31.55
C GLY A 149 6.97 -3.71 -31.60
N GLU A 150 7.56 -3.29 -32.72
CA GLU A 150 9.02 -3.23 -32.91
C GLU A 150 9.75 -2.37 -31.86
N VAL A 151 9.03 -1.43 -31.25
CA VAL A 151 9.51 -0.47 -30.26
C VAL A 151 9.32 -1.00 -28.83
N VAL A 152 8.14 -1.57 -28.56
CA VAL A 152 7.73 -2.05 -27.22
C VAL A 152 8.40 -3.39 -26.89
N CYS A 153 8.43 -4.32 -27.84
CA CYS A 153 8.93 -5.69 -27.68
C CYS A 153 10.45 -5.82 -27.93
N ALA A 154 11.19 -4.71 -27.96
CA ALA A 154 12.58 -4.65 -28.39
C ALA A 154 13.56 -5.48 -27.53
N GLU A 155 13.18 -5.82 -26.30
CA GLU A 155 13.98 -6.57 -25.32
C GLU A 155 13.58 -8.04 -25.16
N GLU A 156 12.47 -8.47 -25.78
CA GLU A 156 12.01 -9.86 -25.77
C GLU A 156 12.91 -10.80 -26.60
N GLU A 157 12.94 -12.10 -26.27
CA GLU A 157 13.66 -13.11 -27.05
C GLU A 157 13.09 -13.23 -28.48
N GLU A 158 13.89 -13.66 -29.47
CA GLU A 158 13.49 -13.69 -30.90
C GLU A 158 12.20 -14.49 -31.18
N LEU A 159 11.84 -15.46 -30.33
CA LEU A 159 10.64 -16.27 -30.50
C LEU A 159 9.38 -15.56 -29.97
N ASP A 160 9.47 -14.99 -28.77
CA ASP A 160 8.33 -14.33 -28.09
C ASP A 160 8.10 -12.92 -28.65
N ARG A 161 9.15 -12.27 -29.17
CA ARG A 161 9.09 -10.95 -29.79
C ARG A 161 8.10 -10.86 -30.95
N ALA A 162 8.03 -11.86 -31.83
CA ALA A 162 7.16 -11.79 -33.00
C ALA A 162 5.67 -11.87 -32.62
N GLU A 163 5.34 -12.58 -31.55
CA GLU A 163 3.99 -12.67 -30.97
C GLU A 163 3.64 -11.34 -30.28
N CYS A 164 4.51 -10.84 -29.41
CA CYS A 164 4.40 -9.51 -28.81
C CYS A 164 4.27 -8.38 -29.86
N GLU A 165 5.02 -8.45 -30.97
CA GLU A 165 4.96 -7.46 -32.04
C GLU A 165 3.58 -7.44 -32.72
N GLU A 166 3.00 -8.61 -33.01
CA GLU A 166 1.66 -8.75 -33.61
C GLU A 166 0.56 -8.30 -32.64
N GLU A 167 0.67 -8.65 -31.35
CA GLU A 167 -0.26 -8.22 -30.30
C GLU A 167 -0.26 -6.68 -30.14
N VAL A 168 0.90 -6.06 -29.92
CA VAL A 168 1.00 -4.60 -29.70
C VAL A 168 0.53 -3.80 -30.92
N ASP A 169 0.87 -4.23 -32.14
CA ASP A 169 0.40 -3.57 -33.36
C ASP A 169 -1.13 -3.67 -33.52
N ALA A 170 -1.76 -4.79 -33.10
CA ALA A 170 -3.21 -4.96 -33.13
C ALA A 170 -3.95 -4.06 -32.13
N LEU A 171 -3.34 -3.74 -30.99
CA LEU A 171 -3.93 -2.83 -29.99
C LEU A 171 -3.98 -1.35 -30.43
N GLU A 172 -3.28 -0.99 -31.51
CA GLU A 172 -3.14 0.37 -32.05
C GLU A 172 -2.88 1.47 -31.00
N ILE A 173 -1.98 1.20 -30.04
CA ILE A 173 -1.72 2.10 -28.90
C ILE A 173 -1.11 3.42 -29.39
N ARG A 174 -1.73 4.55 -29.04
CA ARG A 174 -1.28 5.89 -29.43
C ARG A 174 -1.03 6.79 -28.24
N LEU A 175 -0.03 7.66 -28.35
CA LEU A 175 0.23 8.74 -27.41
C LEU A 175 -0.10 10.06 -28.09
N LYS A 176 -1.11 10.79 -27.60
CA LYS A 176 -1.45 12.11 -28.12
C LYS A 176 -0.91 13.19 -27.20
N ALA A 177 0.17 13.84 -27.62
CA ALA A 177 0.75 14.98 -26.94
C ALA A 177 0.09 16.31 -27.36
N ARG A 178 -0.20 17.17 -26.38
CA ARG A 178 -0.75 18.53 -26.50
C ARG A 178 0.00 19.46 -25.55
N SER A 179 -0.09 20.78 -25.74
CA SER A 179 0.50 21.77 -24.83
C SER A 179 -0.45 22.94 -24.59
N PHE A 180 -0.57 23.37 -23.33
CA PHE A 180 -1.37 24.53 -22.93
C PHE A 180 -0.52 25.66 -22.32
N ALA A 181 0.76 25.41 -22.04
CA ALA A 181 1.70 26.38 -21.50
C ALA A 181 3.15 26.08 -21.95
N GLU A 182 4.00 27.11 -22.00
CA GLU A 182 5.41 26.96 -22.40
C GLU A 182 6.15 26.02 -21.43
N GLY A 183 6.67 24.91 -21.97
CA GLY A 183 7.36 23.88 -21.18
C GLY A 183 6.44 22.84 -20.52
N GLU A 184 5.12 22.89 -20.75
CA GLU A 184 4.17 21.88 -20.29
C GLU A 184 3.59 21.06 -21.45
N VAL A 185 3.45 19.76 -21.25
CA VAL A 185 2.94 18.81 -22.24
C VAL A 185 2.01 17.80 -21.58
N ASP A 186 0.78 17.70 -22.09
CA ASP A 186 -0.22 16.71 -21.70
C ASP A 186 -0.19 15.56 -22.72
N ILE A 187 -0.24 14.31 -22.27
CA ILE A 187 -0.17 13.10 -23.11
C ILE A 187 -1.33 12.15 -22.78
N ASP A 188 -2.31 12.09 -23.68
CA ASP A 188 -3.39 11.10 -23.63
C ASP A 188 -2.87 9.74 -24.14
N VAL A 189 -3.03 8.67 -23.36
CA VAL A 189 -2.77 7.28 -23.82
C VAL A 189 -4.06 6.73 -24.41
N MET A 190 -4.08 6.47 -25.71
CA MET A 190 -5.24 5.97 -26.46
C MET A 190 -5.05 4.52 -26.86
N VAL A 191 -6.09 3.70 -26.68
CA VAL A 191 -6.12 2.28 -27.04
C VAL A 191 -7.19 2.03 -28.11
N GLY A 192 -6.84 1.23 -29.12
CA GLY A 192 -7.75 0.76 -30.16
C GLY A 192 -8.20 1.82 -31.18
N PRO A 193 -9.00 1.39 -32.18
CA PRO A 193 -9.45 2.25 -33.28
C PRO A 193 -10.44 3.33 -32.82
N ASP A 194 -11.19 3.08 -31.74
CA ASP A 194 -12.10 4.06 -31.12
C ASP A 194 -11.37 5.07 -30.20
N ARG A 195 -10.05 4.92 -30.03
CA ARG A 195 -9.16 5.83 -29.26
C ARG A 195 -9.62 6.01 -27.81
N LEU A 196 -9.89 4.89 -27.13
CA LEU A 196 -10.25 4.84 -25.71
C LEU A 196 -9.08 5.41 -24.90
N SER A 197 -9.33 6.47 -24.12
CA SER A 197 -8.29 7.24 -23.43
C SER A 197 -8.35 7.09 -21.91
N PRO A 198 -7.94 5.94 -21.34
CA PRO A 198 -8.07 5.69 -19.90
C PRO A 198 -7.11 6.50 -19.04
N LEU A 199 -5.95 6.90 -19.57
CA LEU A 199 -4.86 7.55 -18.85
C LEU A 199 -4.44 8.85 -19.55
N SER A 200 -4.29 9.94 -18.78
CA SER A 200 -3.92 11.28 -19.28
C SER A 200 -2.78 11.88 -18.48
N MET A 201 -1.54 11.70 -18.96
CA MET A 201 -0.33 12.28 -18.36
C MET A 201 -0.23 13.80 -18.55
N ALA A 202 0.40 14.51 -17.61
CA ALA A 202 0.81 15.90 -17.76
C ALA A 202 2.19 16.13 -17.15
N PHE A 203 3.08 16.70 -17.96
CA PHE A 203 4.49 16.92 -17.65
C PHE A 203 4.75 18.43 -17.68
N GLY A 204 5.36 18.96 -16.62
CA GLY A 204 5.79 20.35 -16.55
C GLY A 204 7.07 20.51 -15.73
N PRO A 205 7.74 21.68 -15.77
CA PRO A 205 9.13 21.82 -15.34
C PRO A 205 9.44 21.41 -13.90
N ALA A 206 8.42 21.41 -13.03
CA ALA A 206 8.49 20.97 -11.64
C ALA A 206 7.24 20.16 -11.22
N ARG A 207 6.54 19.51 -12.17
CA ARG A 207 5.36 18.67 -11.91
C ARG A 207 5.23 17.50 -12.89
N VAL A 208 4.79 16.35 -12.38
CA VAL A 208 4.33 15.20 -13.18
C VAL A 208 2.96 14.76 -12.68
N ALA A 209 2.15 14.23 -13.59
CA ALA A 209 0.74 13.91 -13.43
C ALA A 209 0.30 12.84 -14.47
N ALA A 210 -0.80 12.12 -14.24
CA ALA A 210 -1.39 11.05 -15.08
C ALA A 210 -2.82 10.57 -14.68
N ASP A 211 -3.84 11.39 -14.83
CA ASP A 211 -5.21 11.06 -14.41
C ASP A 211 -5.77 9.77 -15.04
N LEU A 212 -6.41 8.92 -14.23
CA LEU A 212 -6.92 7.60 -14.61
C LEU A 212 -8.45 7.51 -14.47
N ASP A 213 -9.14 7.26 -15.60
CA ASP A 213 -10.58 6.95 -15.66
C ASP A 213 -10.81 5.44 -15.68
N LEU A 214 -11.38 4.90 -14.60
CA LEU A 214 -11.55 3.46 -14.43
C LEU A 214 -12.62 2.87 -15.36
N ALA A 215 -13.62 3.66 -15.78
CA ALA A 215 -14.63 3.17 -16.71
C ALA A 215 -14.06 3.02 -18.12
N ILE A 216 -13.27 3.99 -18.57
CA ILE A 216 -12.58 3.90 -19.87
C ILE A 216 -11.47 2.83 -19.84
N LEU A 217 -10.80 2.62 -18.69
CA LEU A 217 -9.83 1.53 -18.52
C LEU A 217 -10.50 0.16 -18.69
N LYS A 218 -11.73 -0.01 -18.19
CA LYS A 218 -12.51 -1.23 -18.39
C LYS A 218 -12.81 -1.48 -19.87
N ASP A 219 -13.34 -0.47 -20.56
CA ASP A 219 -13.64 -0.55 -22.00
C ASP A 219 -12.38 -0.88 -22.81
N ALA A 220 -11.22 -0.31 -22.43
CA ALA A 220 -9.93 -0.60 -23.07
C ALA A 220 -9.45 -2.03 -22.80
N ALA A 221 -9.62 -2.56 -21.58
CA ALA A 221 -9.28 -3.93 -21.24
C ALA A 221 -10.17 -4.96 -21.96
N GLU A 222 -11.47 -4.69 -22.07
CA GLU A 222 -12.41 -5.50 -22.86
C GLU A 222 -12.03 -5.52 -24.35
N PHE A 223 -11.60 -4.38 -24.91
CA PHE A 223 -11.07 -4.32 -26.27
C PHE A 223 -9.77 -5.14 -26.44
N MET A 224 -8.79 -4.97 -25.54
CA MET A 224 -7.51 -5.68 -25.61
C MET A 224 -7.70 -7.20 -25.58
N ALA A 225 -8.51 -7.72 -24.65
CA ALA A 225 -8.79 -9.15 -24.55
C ALA A 225 -9.48 -9.68 -25.82
N ALA A 226 -10.48 -8.95 -26.34
CA ALA A 226 -11.18 -9.34 -27.55
C ALA A 226 -10.27 -9.43 -28.79
N GLU A 227 -9.29 -8.52 -28.92
CA GLU A 227 -8.39 -8.48 -30.08
C GLU A 227 -7.26 -9.53 -29.97
N MET A 228 -6.81 -9.87 -28.76
CA MET A 228 -5.93 -11.02 -28.49
C MET A 228 -6.68 -12.37 -28.60
N GLY A 229 -8.01 -12.36 -28.71
CA GLY A 229 -8.84 -13.57 -28.75
C GLY A 229 -8.96 -14.28 -27.40
N GLU A 230 -8.67 -13.57 -26.31
CA GLU A 230 -8.76 -14.05 -24.93
C GLU A 230 -10.10 -13.66 -24.29
N GLU A 231 -10.56 -14.45 -23.32
CA GLU A 231 -11.61 -14.02 -22.40
C GLU A 231 -10.95 -13.39 -21.17
N LEU A 232 -11.46 -12.24 -20.72
CA LEU A 232 -11.01 -11.65 -19.45
C LEU A 232 -11.21 -12.65 -18.32
N ASP A 233 -10.23 -12.72 -17.43
CA ASP A 233 -10.22 -13.57 -16.24
C ASP A 233 -11.50 -13.33 -15.41
N ALA A 234 -12.08 -14.37 -14.79
CA ALA A 234 -13.30 -14.22 -13.98
C ALA A 234 -13.11 -13.31 -12.76
N SER A 235 -11.86 -13.08 -12.35
CA SER A 235 -11.46 -12.08 -11.35
C SER A 235 -11.50 -10.63 -11.85
N PHE A 236 -11.69 -10.38 -13.15
CA PHE A 236 -11.79 -9.03 -13.69
C PHE A 236 -13.12 -8.36 -13.29
N PRO A 237 -13.13 -7.08 -12.84
CA PRO A 237 -14.36 -6.43 -12.39
C PRO A 237 -15.41 -6.27 -13.50
N GLN A 238 -16.60 -6.81 -13.29
CA GLN A 238 -17.78 -6.60 -14.15
C GLN A 238 -18.29 -5.15 -14.08
N THR A 239 -18.13 -4.52 -12.92
CA THR A 239 -18.30 -3.08 -12.70
C THR A 239 -16.93 -2.48 -12.39
N MET A 240 -16.58 -1.40 -13.07
CA MET A 240 -15.36 -0.65 -12.84
C MET A 240 -15.63 0.81 -13.19
N SER A 241 -15.57 1.69 -12.21
CA SER A 241 -15.85 3.12 -12.38
C SER A 241 -15.21 3.94 -11.26
N GLY A 242 -15.01 5.23 -11.51
CA GLY A 242 -14.30 6.13 -10.61
C GLY A 242 -13.13 6.80 -11.33
N ARG A 243 -12.49 7.74 -10.64
CA ARG A 243 -11.38 8.53 -11.19
C ARG A 243 -10.31 8.70 -10.12
N LEU A 244 -9.10 8.21 -10.40
CA LEU A 244 -7.95 8.29 -9.51
C LEU A 244 -6.98 9.34 -10.04
N SER A 245 -6.35 10.10 -9.14
CA SER A 245 -5.30 11.02 -9.56
C SER A 245 -4.20 11.32 -8.52
N ALA A 246 -2.91 11.32 -8.88
CA ALA A 246 -1.75 11.59 -8.00
C ALA A 246 -0.67 12.58 -8.53
N GLU A 247 -0.48 13.77 -7.96
CA GLU A 247 0.53 14.74 -8.44
C GLU A 247 1.89 14.58 -7.78
N LEU A 248 2.99 14.55 -8.53
CA LEU A 248 4.34 14.76 -7.98
C LEU A 248 4.78 16.17 -8.37
N SER A 249 5.06 17.01 -7.38
CA SER A 249 5.47 18.40 -7.60
C SER A 249 6.70 18.77 -6.76
N LYS A 250 7.48 19.76 -7.24
CA LYS A 250 8.60 20.36 -6.52
C LYS A 250 8.37 21.87 -6.34
N SER A 251 8.49 22.35 -5.11
CA SER A 251 8.33 23.77 -4.76
C SER A 251 9.51 24.25 -3.90
N GLY A 252 10.63 24.56 -4.55
CA GLY A 252 11.86 24.94 -3.86
C GLY A 252 12.57 23.71 -3.27
N ASP A 253 12.67 23.67 -1.95
CA ASP A 253 13.31 22.60 -1.19
C ASP A 253 12.31 21.48 -0.77
N GLU A 254 11.02 21.67 -1.08
CA GLU A 254 9.90 20.75 -0.85
C GLU A 254 9.55 19.94 -2.11
N VAL A 255 9.25 18.65 -1.91
CA VAL A 255 8.73 17.72 -2.92
C VAL A 255 7.46 17.05 -2.38
N ALA A 256 6.39 17.01 -3.15
CA ALA A 256 5.09 16.48 -2.71
C ALA A 256 4.45 15.52 -3.72
N LEU A 257 4.09 14.32 -3.27
CA LEU A 257 3.24 13.34 -3.98
C LEU A 257 1.82 13.38 -3.42
N SER A 258 0.82 13.84 -4.17
CA SER A 258 -0.57 14.08 -3.72
C SER A 258 -1.59 13.22 -4.48
N VAL A 259 -2.04 12.10 -3.89
CA VAL A 259 -3.10 11.21 -4.41
C VAL A 259 -4.50 11.70 -4.01
N ALA A 260 -5.47 11.53 -4.90
CA ALA A 260 -6.87 11.90 -4.76
C ALA A 260 -7.77 10.91 -5.51
N VAL A 261 -8.95 10.66 -4.94
CA VAL A 261 -10.05 9.94 -5.57
C VAL A 261 -11.06 10.99 -6.06
N GLY A 262 -10.85 11.51 -7.27
CA GLY A 262 -11.64 12.61 -7.84
C GLY A 262 -13.10 12.25 -8.09
N GLN A 263 -13.38 10.98 -8.40
CA GLN A 263 -14.70 10.38 -8.41
C GLN A 263 -14.65 9.07 -7.63
N ALA A 264 -15.65 8.83 -6.79
CA ALA A 264 -15.79 7.61 -6.00
C ALA A 264 -15.58 6.37 -6.87
N ILE A 265 -14.73 5.47 -6.38
CA ILE A 265 -14.34 4.23 -7.05
C ILE A 265 -15.37 3.16 -6.67
N ALA A 266 -15.84 2.42 -7.66
CA ALA A 266 -16.65 1.22 -7.49
C ALA A 266 -16.11 0.14 -8.43
N LEU A 267 -15.52 -0.89 -7.85
CA LEU A 267 -15.08 -2.12 -8.51
C LEU A 267 -15.98 -3.25 -8.01
N ALA A 268 -16.53 -4.08 -8.89
CA ALA A 268 -17.24 -5.29 -8.47
C ALA A 268 -17.11 -6.40 -9.51
N GLY A 269 -16.65 -7.58 -9.07
CA GLY A 269 -16.66 -8.83 -9.84
C GLY A 269 -17.85 -9.71 -9.46
N GLU A 270 -17.76 -11.01 -9.75
CA GLU A 270 -18.77 -11.98 -9.31
C GLU A 270 -18.72 -12.23 -7.80
N MET A 271 -17.52 -12.24 -7.21
CA MET A 271 -17.29 -12.64 -5.81
C MET A 271 -16.82 -11.50 -4.88
N PHE A 272 -16.47 -10.33 -5.43
CA PHE A 272 -15.88 -9.22 -4.67
C PHE A 272 -16.46 -7.87 -5.05
N SER A 273 -16.39 -6.91 -4.11
CA SER A 273 -16.62 -5.48 -4.36
C SER A 273 -15.68 -4.60 -3.56
N VAL A 274 -15.25 -3.48 -4.15
CA VAL A 274 -14.44 -2.43 -3.53
C VAL A 274 -15.08 -1.08 -3.86
N ASP A 275 -15.60 -0.41 -2.85
CA ASP A 275 -16.15 0.94 -2.94
C ASP A 275 -15.28 1.91 -2.14
N ILE A 276 -14.79 2.97 -2.78
CA ILE A 276 -14.00 4.04 -2.14
C ILE A 276 -14.67 5.38 -2.42
N ALA A 277 -15.04 6.11 -1.37
CA ALA A 277 -15.63 7.43 -1.49
C ALA A 277 -14.65 8.44 -2.12
N ALA A 278 -15.20 9.49 -2.75
CA ALA A 278 -14.40 10.55 -3.34
C ALA A 278 -13.63 11.34 -2.25
N SER A 279 -12.33 11.51 -2.46
CA SER A 279 -11.40 12.20 -1.56
C SER A 279 -10.46 13.09 -2.38
N PRO A 280 -10.59 14.42 -2.32
CA PRO A 280 -9.79 15.33 -3.15
C PRO A 280 -8.30 15.38 -2.76
N ARG A 281 -7.93 14.85 -1.59
CA ARG A 281 -6.55 14.63 -1.09
C ARG A 281 -6.55 13.35 -0.25
N ALA A 282 -6.66 12.19 -0.92
CA ALA A 282 -6.74 10.89 -0.28
C ALA A 282 -5.45 10.52 0.48
N LEU A 283 -4.29 10.81 -0.13
CA LEU A 283 -2.96 10.63 0.45
C LEU A 283 -2.07 11.79 -0.03
N GLU A 284 -1.19 12.31 0.80
CA GLU A 284 -0.15 13.25 0.40
C GLU A 284 1.15 12.96 1.15
N ILE A 285 2.25 12.78 0.43
CA ILE A 285 3.58 12.56 0.98
C ILE A 285 4.42 13.79 0.64
N ARG A 286 4.94 14.52 1.64
CA ARG A 286 5.82 15.68 1.41
C ARG A 286 7.18 15.45 2.05
N SER A 287 8.25 15.78 1.35
CA SER A 287 9.60 15.85 1.91
C SER A 287 10.15 17.26 1.77
N ASP A 288 10.45 17.92 2.89
CA ASP A 288 11.15 19.22 2.94
C ASP A 288 12.59 18.99 3.38
N SER A 289 13.51 19.10 2.41
CA SER A 289 14.94 18.90 2.63
C SER A 289 15.62 20.01 3.45
N ALA A 290 15.03 21.22 3.49
CA ALA A 290 15.51 22.34 4.29
C ALA A 290 15.04 22.26 5.74
N ALA A 291 13.81 21.81 5.99
CA ALA A 291 13.29 21.50 7.31
C ALA A 291 13.81 20.16 7.88
N ARG A 292 14.23 19.23 7.01
CA ARG A 292 14.53 17.82 7.34
C ARG A 292 13.30 17.10 7.90
N GLU A 293 12.17 17.32 7.23
CA GLU A 293 10.86 16.75 7.58
C GLU A 293 10.32 15.90 6.43
N LEU A 294 9.90 14.68 6.73
CA LEU A 294 9.11 13.83 5.84
C LEU A 294 7.72 13.66 6.44
N SER A 295 6.67 14.02 5.71
CA SER A 295 5.28 13.94 6.18
C SER A 295 4.40 13.08 5.27
N PHE A 296 3.45 12.38 5.87
CA PHE A 296 2.42 11.57 5.21
C PHE A 296 1.05 11.98 5.76
N GLU A 297 0.23 12.64 4.96
CA GLU A 297 -1.14 13.05 5.28
C GLU A 297 -2.12 12.09 4.58
N VAL A 298 -3.10 11.55 5.29
CA VAL A 298 -4.20 10.74 4.74
C VAL A 298 -5.53 11.42 5.07
N ASP A 299 -6.42 11.54 4.09
CA ASP A 299 -7.81 12.01 4.24
C ASP A 299 -8.71 11.23 3.27
N MET A 300 -8.69 9.90 3.43
CA MET A 300 -9.47 8.96 2.63
C MET A 300 -10.89 8.86 3.19
N GLY A 301 -11.89 8.99 2.32
CA GLY A 301 -13.29 8.82 2.66
C GLY A 301 -13.64 7.36 2.94
N ALA A 302 -14.94 7.09 3.11
CA ALA A 302 -15.42 5.75 3.42
C ALA A 302 -14.92 4.69 2.41
N LEU A 303 -14.47 3.56 2.96
CA LEU A 303 -14.00 2.39 2.23
C LEU A 303 -14.92 1.22 2.60
N ALA A 304 -15.42 0.49 1.60
CA ALA A 304 -16.09 -0.79 1.81
C ALA A 304 -15.45 -1.85 0.92
N LEU A 305 -15.17 -3.01 1.52
CA LEU A 305 -14.61 -4.20 0.88
C LEU A 305 -15.57 -5.36 1.10
N ASN A 306 -15.72 -6.21 0.10
CA ASN A 306 -16.33 -7.52 0.21
C ASN A 306 -15.55 -8.49 -0.68
N PHE A 307 -15.25 -9.69 -0.20
CA PHE A 307 -14.46 -10.70 -0.89
C PHE A 307 -14.79 -12.11 -0.37
N PRO A 308 -14.56 -13.18 -1.15
CA PRO A 308 -14.72 -14.54 -0.65
C PRO A 308 -13.47 -14.95 0.15
N THR A 309 -13.60 -15.82 1.14
CA THR A 309 -12.45 -16.49 1.77
C THR A 309 -11.77 -17.51 0.86
N GLY A 310 -12.45 -17.94 -0.20
CA GLY A 310 -12.07 -19.08 -1.02
C GLY A 310 -12.52 -20.40 -0.39
N ASP A 311 -12.64 -21.43 -1.22
CA ASP A 311 -12.92 -22.80 -0.77
C ASP A 311 -11.65 -23.43 -0.19
N VAL A 312 -11.75 -24.17 0.91
CA VAL A 312 -10.64 -24.98 1.43
C VAL A 312 -10.71 -26.36 0.78
N GLU A 313 -9.71 -26.69 -0.03
CA GLU A 313 -9.59 -27.99 -0.68
C GLU A 313 -8.56 -28.88 0.03
N GLU A 314 -8.96 -30.09 0.47
CA GLU A 314 -8.02 -31.16 0.82
C GLU A 314 -7.71 -32.01 -0.41
N CYS A 315 -6.44 -32.02 -0.82
CA CYS A 315 -5.96 -32.81 -1.95
C CYS A 315 -5.25 -34.10 -1.51
N TYR A 316 -5.60 -35.22 -2.12
CA TYR A 316 -5.09 -36.55 -1.80
C TYR A 316 -4.89 -37.43 -3.04
N ASP A 317 -3.87 -38.29 -2.98
CA ASP A 317 -3.57 -39.26 -4.03
C ASP A 317 -4.51 -40.48 -3.97
N VAL A 318 -5.29 -40.70 -5.03
CA VAL A 318 -6.21 -41.85 -5.17
C VAL A 318 -5.62 -42.87 -6.15
N GLU A 319 -5.38 -44.11 -5.70
CA GLU A 319 -4.90 -45.17 -6.59
C GLU A 319 -5.96 -45.50 -7.67
N VAL A 320 -5.57 -45.38 -8.94
CA VAL A 320 -6.47 -45.51 -10.09
C VAL A 320 -7.04 -46.94 -10.16
N PRO A 321 -8.38 -47.15 -10.16
CA PRO A 321 -8.98 -48.48 -10.07
C PRO A 321 -8.57 -49.45 -11.18
N GLY A 322 -7.59 -50.31 -10.87
CA GLY A 322 -7.08 -51.35 -11.77
C GLY A 322 -5.65 -51.13 -12.27
N GLU A 323 -5.02 -49.99 -11.95
CA GLU A 323 -3.66 -49.63 -12.34
C GLU A 323 -2.78 -49.44 -11.08
N PRO A 324 -2.32 -50.54 -10.44
CA PRO A 324 -1.65 -50.44 -9.16
C PRO A 324 -0.32 -49.67 -9.24
N GLY A 325 -0.16 -48.69 -8.36
CA GLY A 325 0.95 -47.73 -8.37
C GLY A 325 0.77 -46.54 -9.32
N ASN A 326 -0.39 -46.38 -9.97
CA ASN A 326 -0.80 -45.15 -10.64
C ASN A 326 -1.77 -44.39 -9.72
N TYR A 327 -1.53 -43.11 -9.47
CA TYR A 327 -2.33 -42.28 -8.57
C TYR A 327 -2.85 -41.05 -9.32
N GLU A 328 -4.13 -40.75 -9.13
CA GLU A 328 -4.75 -39.50 -9.55
C GLU A 328 -4.81 -38.55 -8.34
N PHE A 329 -4.32 -37.33 -8.52
CA PHE A 329 -4.42 -36.26 -7.53
C PHE A 329 -5.86 -35.74 -7.55
N ASN A 330 -6.59 -35.92 -6.45
CA ASN A 330 -7.98 -35.49 -6.31
C ASN A 330 -8.09 -34.48 -5.17
N CYS A 331 -8.74 -33.35 -5.41
CA CYS A 331 -9.02 -32.34 -4.39
C CYS A 331 -10.52 -32.36 -4.09
N GLU A 332 -10.89 -32.34 -2.81
CA GLU A 332 -12.28 -32.17 -2.37
C GLU A 332 -12.40 -30.93 -1.50
N VAL A 333 -13.40 -30.09 -1.78
CA VAL A 333 -13.76 -28.95 -0.94
C VAL A 333 -14.24 -29.51 0.40
N VAL A 334 -13.47 -29.26 1.46
CA VAL A 334 -13.81 -29.65 2.84
C VAL A 334 -14.53 -28.53 3.59
N GLU A 335 -14.35 -27.28 3.16
CA GLU A 335 -14.98 -26.08 3.70
C GLU A 335 -15.39 -25.17 2.53
N GLU A 336 -16.69 -24.89 2.40
CA GLU A 336 -17.21 -23.93 1.40
C GLU A 336 -16.81 -22.52 1.82
N GLY A 337 -16.28 -21.73 0.88
CA GLY A 337 -15.91 -20.34 1.14
C GLY A 337 -17.11 -19.44 1.43
N TYR A 338 -16.94 -18.48 2.33
CA TYR A 338 -17.95 -17.50 2.72
C TYR A 338 -17.54 -16.08 2.32
N GLN A 339 -18.50 -15.16 2.32
CA GLN A 339 -18.29 -13.74 2.06
C GLN A 339 -17.81 -13.03 3.32
N MET A 340 -16.63 -12.39 3.26
CA MET A 340 -16.13 -11.46 4.27
C MET A 340 -16.22 -10.03 3.77
N GLY A 341 -16.77 -9.15 4.60
CA GLY A 341 -16.81 -7.72 4.36
C GLY A 341 -16.01 -6.92 5.39
N ALA A 342 -15.53 -5.75 5.00
CA ALA A 342 -14.98 -4.76 5.91
C ALA A 342 -15.44 -3.36 5.50
N ALA A 343 -15.76 -2.49 6.46
CA ALA A 343 -16.12 -1.10 6.20
C ALA A 343 -15.42 -0.13 7.15
N LEU A 344 -14.90 0.96 6.61
CA LEU A 344 -14.34 2.09 7.34
C LEU A 344 -15.12 3.35 6.93
N ALA A 345 -15.46 4.22 7.88
CA ALA A 345 -16.11 5.49 7.57
C ALA A 345 -15.14 6.53 6.96
N GLY A 346 -13.84 6.25 7.03
CA GLY A 346 -12.74 7.00 6.45
C GLY A 346 -11.44 6.67 7.18
N ILE A 347 -10.32 7.19 6.68
CA ILE A 347 -9.06 7.23 7.41
C ILE A 347 -8.51 8.64 7.30
N LYS A 348 -8.22 9.24 8.45
CA LYS A 348 -7.58 10.55 8.53
C LYS A 348 -6.35 10.50 9.43
N GLY A 349 -5.34 11.30 9.12
CA GLY A 349 -4.19 11.54 9.98
C GLY A 349 -3.05 12.25 9.24
N ALA A 350 -2.11 12.83 9.98
CA ALA A 350 -0.85 13.32 9.44
C ALA A 350 0.31 12.77 10.29
N LEU A 351 1.24 12.06 9.65
CA LEU A 351 2.44 11.50 10.24
C LEU A 351 3.63 12.36 9.79
N SER A 352 4.30 13.07 10.69
CA SER A 352 5.53 13.83 10.40
C SER A 352 6.73 13.19 11.07
N PHE A 353 7.79 13.00 10.31
CA PHE A 353 9.09 12.52 10.78
C PHE A 353 10.10 13.66 10.74
N LEU A 354 10.53 14.08 11.93
CA LEU A 354 11.44 15.21 12.15
C LEU A 354 12.86 14.67 12.36
N ALA A 355 13.58 14.44 11.26
CA ALA A 355 14.90 13.78 11.29
C ALA A 355 15.95 14.56 12.09
N ALA A 356 15.81 15.89 12.22
CA ALA A 356 16.68 16.72 13.05
C ALA A 356 16.43 16.57 14.57
N GLU A 357 15.29 15.99 14.97
CA GLU A 357 14.89 15.79 16.37
C GLU A 357 14.86 14.29 16.78
N ASP A 358 15.09 13.35 15.84
CA ASP A 358 14.83 11.90 16.00
C ASP A 358 13.43 11.63 16.61
N ARG A 359 12.43 12.32 16.04
CA ARG A 359 11.04 12.37 16.54
C ARG A 359 10.04 12.10 15.43
N LEU A 360 8.96 11.41 15.81
CA LEU A 360 7.82 11.08 14.95
C LEU A 360 6.54 11.64 15.61
N GLU A 361 5.80 12.46 14.88
CA GLU A 361 4.53 13.02 15.31
C GLU A 361 3.38 12.40 14.50
N LEU A 362 2.32 11.96 15.15
CA LEU A 362 1.05 11.62 14.53
C LEU A 362 0.01 12.65 14.97
N ARG A 363 -0.73 13.23 14.04
CA ARG A 363 -1.68 14.32 14.28
C ARG A 363 -3.05 13.99 13.69
N GLY A 364 -4.09 14.16 14.50
CA GLY A 364 -5.49 14.00 14.09
C GLY A 364 -5.82 12.62 13.50
N PHE A 365 -5.14 11.56 13.94
CA PHE A 365 -5.38 10.20 13.43
C PHE A 365 -6.76 9.69 13.85
N GLY A 366 -7.51 9.08 12.93
CA GLY A 366 -8.83 8.53 13.21
C GLY A 366 -9.41 7.68 12.07
N LEU A 367 -10.29 6.75 12.44
CA LEU A 367 -10.94 5.78 11.54
C LEU A 367 -12.30 6.26 11.00
N GLY A 368 -12.46 7.57 10.84
CA GLY A 368 -13.67 8.22 10.34
C GLY A 368 -14.71 8.53 11.43
N ALA A 369 -15.97 8.72 11.01
CA ALA A 369 -17.05 9.25 11.86
C ALA A 369 -17.91 8.18 12.57
N SER A 370 -17.65 6.89 12.33
CA SER A 370 -18.31 5.73 12.95
C SER A 370 -17.29 4.60 13.15
N PRO A 371 -17.62 3.51 13.87
CA PRO A 371 -16.74 2.37 14.00
C PRO A 371 -16.29 1.80 12.65
N ALA A 372 -15.10 1.21 12.64
CA ALA A 372 -14.70 0.25 11.63
C ALA A 372 -15.49 -1.05 11.85
N GLN A 373 -16.00 -1.69 10.80
CA GLN A 373 -16.88 -2.86 10.90
C GLN A 373 -16.34 -4.02 10.08
N VAL A 374 -16.52 -5.25 10.56
CA VAL A 374 -16.25 -6.50 9.84
C VAL A 374 -17.55 -7.29 9.74
N PHE A 375 -17.80 -7.87 8.57
CA PHE A 375 -19.00 -8.61 8.23
C PHE A 375 -18.65 -10.02 7.76
N VAL A 376 -19.54 -10.97 8.04
CA VAL A 376 -19.50 -12.34 7.48
C VAL A 376 -20.91 -12.69 7.04
N GLU A 377 -21.06 -13.12 5.78
CA GLU A 377 -22.38 -13.35 5.14
C GLU A 377 -23.35 -12.14 5.26
N GLY A 378 -22.79 -10.94 5.36
CA GLY A 378 -23.52 -9.68 5.54
C GLY A 378 -23.99 -9.37 6.97
N GLU A 379 -23.79 -10.28 7.93
CA GLU A 379 -23.99 -10.00 9.36
C GLU A 379 -22.73 -9.32 9.92
N GLU A 380 -22.90 -8.24 10.70
CA GLU A 380 -21.78 -7.60 11.41
C GLU A 380 -21.27 -8.53 12.51
N VAL A 381 -19.98 -8.90 12.48
CA VAL A 381 -19.37 -9.83 13.45
C VAL A 381 -18.32 -9.17 14.35
N ALA A 382 -17.79 -8.01 13.96
CA ALA A 382 -16.95 -7.21 14.83
C ALA A 382 -17.07 -5.72 14.48
N ALA A 383 -16.85 -4.86 15.47
CA ALA A 383 -16.72 -3.42 15.27
C ALA A 383 -15.64 -2.83 16.18
N LEU A 384 -14.73 -2.03 15.61
CA LEU A 384 -13.71 -1.27 16.34
C LEU A 384 -14.11 0.20 16.37
N ASP A 385 -14.46 0.70 17.55
CA ASP A 385 -14.60 2.12 17.82
C ASP A 385 -13.28 2.71 18.31
N PHE A 386 -12.93 3.89 17.78
CA PHE A 386 -11.65 4.56 18.00
C PHE A 386 -11.91 5.96 18.55
N ASN A 387 -11.42 6.23 19.76
CA ASN A 387 -11.49 7.52 20.47
C ASN A 387 -12.91 8.13 20.48
N ALA A 388 -13.93 7.32 20.75
CA ALA A 388 -15.34 7.70 20.65
C ALA A 388 -15.66 8.95 21.49
N ASP A 389 -15.27 8.94 22.76
CA ASP A 389 -15.44 10.05 23.71
C ASP A 389 -14.43 11.19 23.51
N HIS A 390 -13.49 11.03 22.57
CA HIS A 390 -12.41 11.96 22.24
C HIS A 390 -12.53 12.53 20.82
N GLY A 391 -13.72 12.44 20.21
CA GLY A 391 -14.01 13.01 18.90
C GLY A 391 -13.45 12.21 17.72
N ARG A 392 -13.10 10.94 17.96
CA ARG A 392 -12.51 9.99 17.00
C ARG A 392 -11.18 10.46 16.40
N SER A 393 -10.40 11.18 17.20
CA SER A 393 -9.08 11.71 16.83
C SER A 393 -8.04 11.47 17.92
N LEU A 394 -6.80 11.20 17.52
CA LEU A 394 -5.65 11.03 18.40
C LEU A 394 -4.44 11.78 17.84
N ASP A 395 -3.76 12.52 18.72
CA ASP A 395 -2.40 12.99 18.50
C ASP A 395 -1.43 12.09 19.29
N LEU A 396 -0.35 11.62 18.64
CA LEU A 396 0.78 10.93 19.28
C LEU A 396 2.09 11.67 19.01
N ASP A 397 3.01 11.55 19.96
CA ASP A 397 4.38 12.03 19.88
C ASP A 397 5.33 10.93 20.35
N LEU A 398 6.18 10.45 19.45
CA LEU A 398 7.17 9.41 19.70
C LEU A 398 8.57 10.02 19.58
N ALA A 399 9.39 9.89 20.63
CA ALA A 399 10.75 10.41 20.66
C ALA A 399 11.72 9.41 21.29
N LYS A 400 12.94 9.33 20.78
CA LYS A 400 14.01 8.51 21.36
C LYS A 400 14.54 9.16 22.65
N ASP A 401 14.59 8.42 23.75
CA ASP A 401 15.09 8.88 25.06
C ASP A 401 16.10 7.87 25.62
N GLY A 402 17.34 7.96 25.12
CA GLY A 402 18.36 6.94 25.30
C GLY A 402 18.13 5.77 24.33
N ASP A 403 18.05 4.56 24.89
CA ASP A 403 17.72 3.34 24.13
C ASP A 403 16.21 3.04 24.15
N ASP A 404 15.44 3.80 24.94
CA ASP A 404 13.97 3.70 25.02
C ASP A 404 13.27 4.61 24.01
N ILE A 405 12.00 4.30 23.69
CA ILE A 405 11.06 5.19 23.02
C ILE A 405 10.07 5.76 24.04
N ALA A 406 10.07 7.09 24.19
CA ALA A 406 9.03 7.81 24.92
C ALA A 406 7.85 8.10 23.99
N ILE A 407 6.65 7.71 24.41
CA ILE A 407 5.40 7.94 23.69
C ILE A 407 4.54 8.86 24.55
N SER A 408 4.02 9.95 23.99
CA SER A 408 2.98 10.75 24.65
C SER A 408 1.81 10.98 23.71
N MET A 409 0.63 11.18 24.28
CA MET A 409 -0.61 11.29 23.53
C MET A 409 -1.50 12.44 24.01
N SER A 410 -2.41 12.87 23.14
CA SER A 410 -3.41 13.89 23.44
C SER A 410 -4.68 13.64 22.61
N PRO A 411 -5.89 13.66 23.22
CA PRO A 411 -6.14 13.80 24.66
C PRO A 411 -5.78 12.55 25.47
N GLY A 412 -5.90 11.38 24.87
CA GLY A 412 -5.77 10.05 25.45
C GLY A 412 -6.17 9.00 24.41
N LEU A 413 -5.91 7.72 24.68
CA LEU A 413 -6.34 6.61 23.83
C LEU A 413 -7.58 5.95 24.43
N ASP A 414 -8.54 5.59 23.59
CA ASP A 414 -9.78 4.90 23.93
C ASP A 414 -10.13 4.01 22.73
N LEU A 415 -10.02 2.69 22.91
CA LEU A 415 -10.32 1.68 21.90
C LEU A 415 -11.38 0.74 22.44
N GLU A 416 -12.46 0.54 21.69
CA GLU A 416 -13.51 -0.43 21.99
C GLU A 416 -13.65 -1.40 20.82
N LEU A 417 -13.43 -2.69 21.05
CA LEU A 417 -13.62 -3.76 20.07
C LEU A 417 -14.79 -4.64 20.52
N MET A 418 -15.93 -4.48 19.84
CA MET A 418 -17.08 -5.38 19.94
C MET A 418 -16.85 -6.60 19.06
N LEU A 419 -17.11 -7.79 19.61
CA LEU A 419 -17.09 -9.10 18.95
C LEU A 419 -18.46 -9.76 19.08
N ALA A 420 -19.01 -10.21 17.96
CA ALA A 420 -20.31 -10.89 17.85
C ALA A 420 -20.20 -12.12 16.92
N LEU A 421 -19.09 -12.87 17.01
CA LEU A 421 -18.79 -14.01 16.15
C LEU A 421 -19.79 -15.18 16.31
N TYR A 422 -20.67 -15.17 17.34
CA TYR A 422 -21.83 -16.09 17.40
C TYR A 422 -22.72 -16.03 16.16
N ARG A 423 -22.70 -14.92 15.41
CA ARG A 423 -23.47 -14.72 14.16
C ARG A 423 -22.89 -15.50 12.96
N ALA A 424 -21.62 -15.89 13.03
CA ALA A 424 -20.90 -16.60 11.97
C ALA A 424 -20.33 -17.96 12.43
N GLN A 425 -20.76 -18.47 13.59
CA GLN A 425 -20.34 -19.77 14.15
C GLN A 425 -20.69 -21.00 13.28
N ASP A 426 -21.48 -20.81 12.22
CA ASP A 426 -21.84 -21.82 11.23
C ASP A 426 -20.86 -21.88 10.05
N VAL A 427 -20.05 -20.83 9.84
CA VAL A 427 -19.00 -20.76 8.80
C VAL A 427 -17.58 -20.56 9.35
N ILE A 428 -17.41 -20.16 10.62
CA ILE A 428 -16.10 -20.04 11.28
C ILE A 428 -15.96 -21.14 12.34
N SER A 429 -14.96 -22.01 12.19
CA SER A 429 -14.61 -23.04 13.17
C SER A 429 -13.76 -22.49 14.34
N ASP A 430 -13.57 -23.32 15.36
CA ASP A 430 -12.55 -23.13 16.42
C ASP A 430 -12.62 -21.81 17.22
N LEU A 431 -13.78 -21.15 17.21
CA LEU A 431 -14.05 -19.96 18.02
C LEU A 431 -14.03 -20.27 19.53
N GLU A 432 -13.16 -19.59 20.26
CA GLU A 432 -13.15 -19.65 21.73
C GLU A 432 -14.37 -18.93 22.33
N ALA A 433 -14.82 -19.35 23.51
CA ALA A 433 -16.08 -18.90 24.08
C ALA A 433 -16.16 -17.38 24.32
N TRP A 434 -15.03 -16.71 24.56
CA TRP A 434 -14.95 -15.26 24.72
C TRP A 434 -15.02 -14.50 23.40
N MET A 435 -14.66 -15.12 22.26
CA MET A 435 -14.74 -14.47 20.95
C MET A 435 -16.19 -14.33 20.46
N LEU A 436 -17.13 -15.10 21.04
CA LEU A 436 -18.49 -15.21 20.54
C LEU A 436 -19.30 -13.93 20.74
N ASP A 437 -19.28 -13.33 21.93
CA ASP A 437 -20.08 -12.16 22.35
C ASP A 437 -19.31 -11.42 23.47
N ASP A 438 -18.50 -10.42 23.10
CA ASP A 438 -17.67 -9.65 24.05
C ASP A 438 -17.46 -8.20 23.58
N VAL A 439 -17.16 -7.32 24.53
CA VAL A 439 -16.67 -5.97 24.29
C VAL A 439 -15.34 -5.84 25.04
N LEU A 440 -14.26 -5.78 24.26
CA LEU A 440 -12.91 -5.53 24.74
C LEU A 440 -12.63 -4.04 24.72
N SER A 441 -12.08 -3.48 25.79
CA SER A 441 -11.64 -2.08 25.81
C SER A 441 -10.16 -1.93 26.17
N LEU A 442 -9.52 -0.90 25.61
CA LEU A 442 -8.20 -0.44 26.00
C LEU A 442 -8.22 1.10 26.08
N VAL A 443 -7.98 1.63 27.27
CA VAL A 443 -8.03 3.07 27.57
C VAL A 443 -6.69 3.50 28.18
N ILE A 444 -6.17 4.64 27.73
CA ILE A 444 -4.99 5.30 28.30
C ILE A 444 -5.36 6.76 28.56
N ASP A 445 -5.67 7.07 29.82
CA ASP A 445 -6.24 8.35 30.26
C ASP A 445 -5.60 8.83 31.58
N GLY A 446 -6.32 9.59 32.42
CA GLY A 446 -5.88 9.97 33.76
C GLY A 446 -4.87 11.13 33.86
N ASP A 447 -4.30 11.59 32.75
CA ASP A 447 -3.49 12.82 32.65
C ASP A 447 -3.99 13.69 31.47
N ALA A 448 -3.58 14.96 31.40
CA ALA A 448 -3.90 15.83 30.26
C ALA A 448 -3.06 15.52 29.00
N SER A 449 -1.99 14.74 29.17
CA SER A 449 -1.22 14.13 28.10
C SER A 449 -0.67 12.80 28.64
N PRO A 450 -1.40 11.68 28.53
CA PRO A 450 -0.89 10.38 28.97
C PRO A 450 0.43 10.04 28.27
N ALA A 451 1.27 9.25 28.92
CA ALA A 451 2.58 8.89 28.38
C ALA A 451 3.02 7.48 28.76
N LEU A 452 3.60 6.78 27.79
CA LEU A 452 4.22 5.48 27.91
C LEU A 452 5.73 5.58 27.62
N ARG A 453 6.47 4.56 28.04
CA ARG A 453 7.85 4.31 27.63
C ARG A 453 7.98 2.85 27.21
N VAL A 454 8.62 2.60 26.09
CA VAL A 454 8.90 1.26 25.55
C VAL A 454 10.41 1.06 25.50
N GLY A 455 10.91 -0.01 26.10
CA GLY A 455 12.35 -0.31 26.18
C GLY A 455 12.61 -1.75 26.61
N GLU A 456 13.83 -2.06 27.06
CA GLU A 456 14.21 -3.43 27.48
C GLU A 456 13.32 -3.99 28.61
N ALA A 457 12.81 -3.12 29.48
CA ALA A 457 11.90 -3.48 30.58
C ALA A 457 10.42 -3.63 30.15
N GLY A 458 10.13 -3.62 28.84
CA GLY A 458 8.77 -3.70 28.30
C GLY A 458 8.07 -2.34 28.20
N VAL A 459 6.74 -2.35 28.35
CA VAL A 459 5.90 -1.14 28.25
C VAL A 459 5.60 -0.61 29.65
N LYS A 460 6.05 0.61 29.94
CA LYS A 460 5.85 1.32 31.21
C LYS A 460 4.84 2.46 31.04
N VAL A 461 3.92 2.61 31.98
CA VAL A 461 3.07 3.81 32.08
C VAL A 461 3.87 4.90 32.82
N GLU A 462 4.18 6.01 32.16
CA GLU A 462 4.91 7.14 32.78
C GLU A 462 3.98 8.19 33.37
N ARG A 463 2.88 8.50 32.67
CA ARG A 463 1.86 9.48 33.08
C ARG A 463 0.47 8.98 32.68
N GLY A 464 -0.50 9.20 33.56
CA GLY A 464 -1.86 8.69 33.41
C GLY A 464 -2.04 7.29 33.99
N GLN A 465 -2.95 6.55 33.42
CA GLN A 465 -3.24 5.14 33.74
C GLN A 465 -3.52 4.40 32.43
N LEU A 466 -3.27 3.09 32.40
CA LEU A 466 -3.75 2.20 31.35
C LEU A 466 -4.78 1.25 31.95
N MET A 467 -5.93 1.13 31.30
CA MET A 467 -7.01 0.21 31.65
C MET A 467 -7.30 -0.70 30.46
N MET A 468 -7.50 -1.99 30.72
CA MET A 468 -8.04 -2.92 29.73
C MET A 468 -9.22 -3.68 30.36
N SER A 469 -10.32 -3.88 29.62
CA SER A 469 -11.43 -4.71 30.09
C SER A 469 -11.95 -5.72 29.05
N SER A 470 -12.61 -6.78 29.55
CA SER A 470 -13.48 -7.69 28.79
C SER A 470 -14.81 -7.79 29.54
N GLU A 471 -15.94 -7.50 28.87
CA GLU A 471 -17.27 -7.64 29.45
C GLU A 471 -17.66 -9.11 29.65
N SER A 472 -17.28 -10.00 28.72
CA SER A 472 -17.65 -11.42 28.77
C SER A 472 -16.95 -12.16 29.92
N ALA A 473 -15.71 -11.79 30.23
CA ALA A 473 -14.89 -12.43 31.25
C ALA A 473 -15.01 -11.80 32.65
N ASP A 474 -15.68 -10.64 32.80
CA ASP A 474 -15.69 -9.81 34.02
C ASP A 474 -14.25 -9.48 34.50
N VAL A 475 -13.37 -9.18 33.54
CA VAL A 475 -11.94 -8.86 33.76
C VAL A 475 -11.68 -7.38 33.52
N VAL A 476 -11.07 -6.72 34.50
CA VAL A 476 -10.52 -5.37 34.38
C VAL A 476 -9.08 -5.38 34.88
N VAL A 477 -8.17 -4.89 34.05
CA VAL A 477 -6.73 -4.75 34.35
C VAL A 477 -6.41 -3.26 34.41
N GLU A 478 -5.96 -2.78 35.57
CA GLU A 478 -5.56 -1.38 35.79
C GLU A 478 -4.04 -1.31 36.04
N ILE A 479 -3.36 -0.41 35.33
CA ILE A 479 -1.90 -0.20 35.40
C ILE A 479 -1.64 1.29 35.65
N GLU A 480 -1.32 1.63 36.90
CA GLU A 480 -1.01 2.99 37.34
C GLU A 480 0.36 3.49 36.83
N ALA A 481 0.53 4.81 36.72
CA ALA A 481 1.81 5.43 36.42
C ALA A 481 2.95 4.96 37.36
N GLY A 482 4.05 4.53 36.75
CA GLY A 482 5.22 3.94 37.41
C GLY A 482 5.30 2.41 37.32
N MET A 483 4.23 1.74 36.86
CA MET A 483 4.17 0.29 36.65
C MET A 483 4.41 -0.09 35.18
N CYS A 484 4.76 -1.35 34.96
CA CYS A 484 4.93 -1.95 33.63
C CYS A 484 3.82 -2.97 33.35
N ILE A 485 3.51 -3.18 32.06
CA ILE A 485 2.67 -4.28 31.60
C ILE A 485 3.51 -5.56 31.61
N GLY A 486 3.00 -6.64 32.21
CA GLY A 486 3.69 -7.93 32.22
C GLY A 486 2.77 -9.11 32.48
N GLU A 487 3.33 -10.31 32.37
CA GLU A 487 2.61 -11.56 32.66
C GLU A 487 2.32 -11.70 34.16
N VAL A 488 1.11 -12.16 34.49
CA VAL A 488 0.67 -12.47 35.85
C VAL A 488 0.00 -13.85 35.88
N GLU A 489 0.08 -14.54 37.02
CA GLU A 489 -0.62 -15.82 37.22
C GLU A 489 -2.14 -15.57 37.32
N PRO A 490 -2.98 -16.16 36.44
CA PRO A 490 -4.42 -15.98 36.49
C PRO A 490 -5.01 -16.44 37.83
N ALA A 491 -6.03 -15.73 38.32
CA ALA A 491 -6.69 -16.08 39.58
C ALA A 491 -7.35 -17.48 39.50
N GLU A 492 -7.25 -18.29 40.56
CA GLU A 492 -7.88 -19.62 40.60
C GLU A 492 -9.39 -19.53 40.28
N GLY A 493 -9.79 -20.06 39.12
CA GLY A 493 -11.19 -20.05 38.67
C GLY A 493 -11.63 -18.81 37.89
N SER A 494 -10.70 -17.98 37.40
CA SER A 494 -10.98 -17.02 36.33
C SER A 494 -11.46 -17.74 35.05
N ALA A 495 -12.15 -17.01 34.17
CA ALA A 495 -12.45 -17.50 32.83
C ALA A 495 -11.15 -17.70 32.02
N GLU A 496 -11.16 -18.67 31.10
CA GLU A 496 -10.11 -18.83 30.10
C GLU A 496 -10.21 -17.66 29.12
N HIS A 497 -9.39 -16.62 29.36
CA HIS A 497 -9.38 -15.38 28.60
C HIS A 497 -7.95 -14.82 28.54
N PRO A 498 -7.44 -14.34 27.38
CA PRO A 498 -6.05 -13.87 27.24
C PRO A 498 -5.66 -12.79 28.27
N MET A 499 -6.56 -11.84 28.54
CA MET A 499 -6.31 -10.75 29.50
C MET A 499 -6.18 -11.20 30.96
N SER A 500 -6.60 -12.43 31.31
CA SER A 500 -6.46 -12.95 32.68
C SER A 500 -4.98 -13.18 33.08
N ALA A 501 -4.08 -13.27 32.09
CA ALA A 501 -2.65 -13.47 32.27
C ALA A 501 -1.83 -12.17 32.14
N VAL A 502 -2.48 -11.00 31.99
CA VAL A 502 -1.80 -9.70 31.83
C VAL A 502 -2.12 -8.79 33.02
N GLY A 503 -1.10 -8.13 33.58
CA GLY A 503 -1.30 -7.26 34.74
C GLY A 503 -0.15 -6.29 35.03
N PRO A 504 -0.32 -5.45 36.07
CA PRO A 504 0.71 -4.50 36.50
C PRO A 504 1.86 -5.23 37.22
N VAL A 505 3.06 -5.12 36.67
CA VAL A 505 4.30 -5.60 37.29
C VAL A 505 5.21 -4.43 37.67
N ALA A 506 6.11 -4.66 38.63
CA ALA A 506 7.18 -3.71 38.90
C ALA A 506 8.16 -3.74 37.73
N CYS A 507 8.44 -2.57 37.12
CA CYS A 507 9.42 -2.48 36.05
C CYS A 507 10.81 -2.96 36.53
N GLU A 508 11.43 -3.84 35.75
CA GLU A 508 12.81 -4.25 35.96
C GLU A 508 13.77 -3.08 35.62
N GLN A 509 15.02 -3.14 36.11
CA GLN A 509 16.03 -2.06 36.04
C GLN A 509 17.32 -2.54 35.37
#